data_AF-A0A7S1MPK9-F1
#
_entry.id   AF-A0A7S1MPK9-F1
#
_cell.length_a   1.000
_cell.length_b   1.000
_cell.length_c   1.000
_cell.angle_alpha   90.00
_cell.angle_beta   90.00
_cell.angle_gamma   90.00
#
_symmetry.space_group_name_H-M   'P 1'
#
loop_
_entity.id
_entity.type
_entity.pdbx_description
1 polymer ?
#
loop_
_entity_poly.entity_id
_entity_poly.type
_entity_poly.pdbx_seq_one_letter_code
_entity_poly.pdbx_strand_id
1 'polypeptide(L)'
;EYFHLAKGRDLGFNTVLGFFSKLSSGAGEQIITRQMFRLGQLYHLPECLTFYYAHVGYYITQAFISWGIPIVVFTWLLILLSDCEDTFRSFMNCPARDAAVSWGRMLSIVYSWLLFAFLFATSLPLFIEHWMERGLKTALARTLLQYFTLSPLLFIFQSKIIGYYVMNELR
;
A
#
# COMPACT_ATOMS: atom_id res chain seq x y z
N GLU A 1 -26.65 -9.52 -6.21
CA GLU A 1 -27.37 -9.62 -4.92
C GLU A 1 -26.90 -8.65 -3.83
N TYR A 2 -25.64 -8.21 -3.81
CA TYR A 2 -25.16 -7.25 -2.79
C TYR A 2 -25.41 -5.76 -3.08
N PHE A 3 -26.13 -5.43 -4.16
CA PHE A 3 -26.32 -4.04 -4.59
C PHE A 3 -27.41 -3.28 -3.80
N HIS A 4 -28.21 -3.98 -2.98
CA HIS A 4 -29.42 -3.40 -2.36
C HIS A 4 -29.34 -3.13 -0.85
N LEU A 5 -28.21 -3.38 -0.18
CA LEU A 5 -28.08 -3.10 1.26
C LEU A 5 -27.46 -1.73 1.58
N ALA A 6 -26.88 -1.03 0.59
CA ALA A 6 -26.34 0.32 0.79
C ALA A 6 -27.34 1.38 0.30
N LYS A 7 -28.46 1.53 1.01
CA LYS A 7 -29.38 2.65 0.81
C LYS A 7 -28.70 3.94 1.27
N GLY A 8 -28.29 4.79 0.33
CA GLY A 8 -28.13 6.23 0.55
C GLY A 8 -27.06 6.67 1.56
N ARG A 9 -25.81 6.23 1.42
CA ARG A 9 -24.70 6.99 1.98
C ARG A 9 -23.88 7.50 0.81
N ASP A 10 -23.82 8.82 0.63
CA ASP A 10 -22.81 9.42 -0.23
C ASP A 10 -21.47 8.87 0.23
N LEU A 11 -20.93 7.90 -0.53
CA LEU A 11 -19.67 7.24 -0.24
C LEU A 11 -18.55 8.19 -0.66
N GLY A 12 -18.55 9.39 -0.08
CA GLY A 12 -17.45 10.33 -0.19
C GLY A 12 -16.21 9.74 0.44
N PHE A 13 -15.05 10.23 0.01
CA PHE A 13 -13.73 9.79 0.42
C PHE A 13 -13.61 9.54 1.94
N ASN A 14 -14.00 10.50 2.78
CA ASN A 14 -13.91 10.39 4.24
C ASN A 14 -14.79 9.27 4.82
N THR A 15 -15.95 9.01 4.21
CA THR A 15 -16.86 7.97 4.71
C THR A 15 -16.33 6.56 4.43
N VAL A 16 -15.62 6.38 3.32
CA VAL A 16 -14.94 5.14 2.94
C VAL A 16 -13.73 4.92 3.85
N LEU A 17 -12.92 5.95 4.06
CA LEU A 17 -11.77 5.87 4.97
C LEU A 17 -12.19 5.61 6.42
N GLY A 18 -13.28 6.23 6.88
CA GLY A 18 -13.85 5.97 8.21
C GLY A 18 -14.38 4.54 8.37
N PHE A 19 -14.85 3.91 7.30
CA PHE A 19 -15.19 2.48 7.31
C PHE A 19 -13.93 1.62 7.48
N PHE A 20 -12.89 1.87 6.68
CA PHE A 20 -11.63 1.13 6.78
C PHE A 20 -10.94 1.31 8.12
N SER A 21 -10.99 2.49 8.73
CA SER A 21 -10.48 2.72 10.09
C SER A 21 -11.13 1.79 11.11
N LYS A 22 -12.48 1.73 11.13
CA LYS A 22 -13.22 0.85 12.06
C LYS A 22 -12.95 -0.63 11.80
N LEU A 23 -12.94 -1.03 10.52
CA LEU A 23 -12.63 -2.39 10.13
C LEU A 23 -11.23 -2.81 10.59
N SER A 24 -10.27 -1.90 10.46
CA SER A 24 -8.85 -2.14 10.78
C SER A 24 -8.59 -2.22 12.27
N SER A 25 -9.25 -1.39 13.08
CA SER A 25 -9.20 -1.48 14.55
C SER A 25 -9.80 -2.81 15.02
N GLY A 26 -10.99 -3.18 14.55
CA GLY A 26 -11.57 -4.50 14.89
C GLY A 26 -10.72 -5.69 14.43
N ALA A 27 -10.10 -5.59 13.25
CA ALA A 27 -9.15 -6.61 12.78
C ALA A 27 -7.87 -6.67 13.64
N GLY A 28 -7.35 -5.51 14.07
CA GLY A 28 -6.22 -5.41 14.99
C GLY A 28 -6.48 -6.15 16.31
N GLU A 29 -7.63 -5.90 16.93
CA GLU A 29 -8.05 -6.63 18.14
C GLU A 29 -8.17 -8.14 17.87
N GLN A 30 -8.78 -8.54 16.74
CA GLN A 30 -8.95 -9.94 16.36
C GLN A 30 -7.62 -10.69 16.24
N ILE A 31 -6.58 -10.06 15.70
CA ILE A 31 -5.25 -10.68 15.51
C ILE A 31 -4.66 -11.16 16.84
N ILE A 32 -4.93 -10.46 17.94
CA ILE A 32 -4.36 -10.73 19.28
C ILE A 32 -5.20 -11.77 20.05
N THR A 33 -6.41 -12.09 19.57
CA THR A 33 -7.31 -12.96 20.31
C THR A 33 -6.78 -14.39 20.46
N ARG A 34 -7.15 -15.03 21.56
CA ARG A 34 -6.88 -16.46 21.78
C ARG A 34 -7.52 -17.35 20.71
N GLN A 35 -8.63 -16.92 20.12
CA GLN A 35 -9.31 -17.64 19.05
C GLN A 35 -8.45 -17.66 17.79
N MET A 36 -7.88 -16.51 17.42
CA MET A 36 -6.94 -16.40 16.30
C MET A 36 -5.72 -17.30 16.50
N PHE A 37 -5.15 -17.32 17.71
CA PHE A 37 -4.05 -18.21 18.05
C PHE A 37 -4.41 -19.71 17.86
N ARG A 38 -5.57 -20.14 18.39
CA ARG A 38 -6.02 -21.54 18.23
C ARG A 38 -6.32 -21.89 16.78
N LEU A 39 -6.93 -20.97 16.04
CA LEU A 39 -7.23 -21.15 14.62
C LEU A 39 -5.95 -21.39 13.80
N GLY A 40 -4.89 -20.63 14.10
CA GLY A 40 -3.57 -20.81 13.48
C GLY A 40 -2.90 -22.15 13.81
N GLN A 41 -3.22 -22.77 14.95
CA GLN A 41 -2.71 -24.10 15.31
C GLN A 41 -3.50 -25.26 14.66
N LEU A 42 -4.75 -25.01 14.25
CA LEU A 42 -5.65 -26.04 13.70
C LEU A 42 -5.51 -26.20 12.19
N TYR A 43 -5.15 -25.15 11.45
CA TYR A 43 -5.07 -25.20 10.00
C TYR A 43 -3.84 -25.96 9.50
N HIS A 44 -4.02 -26.72 8.41
CA HIS A 44 -2.89 -27.26 7.67
C HIS A 44 -2.30 -26.18 6.75
N LEU A 45 -1.06 -26.39 6.28
CA LEU A 45 -0.26 -25.36 5.60
C LEU A 45 -0.99 -24.55 4.51
N PRO A 46 -1.62 -25.14 3.48
CA PRO A 46 -2.31 -24.38 2.41
C PRO A 46 -3.48 -23.52 2.92
N GLU A 47 -4.19 -23.95 3.95
CA GLU A 47 -5.29 -23.16 4.50
C GLU A 47 -4.76 -22.06 5.40
N CYS A 48 -3.69 -22.34 6.15
CA CYS A 48 -2.98 -21.33 6.92
C CYS A 48 -2.44 -20.23 6.01
N LEU A 49 -1.92 -20.58 4.82
CA LEU A 49 -1.49 -19.62 3.80
C LEU A 49 -2.66 -18.82 3.22
N THR A 50 -3.79 -19.46 2.94
CA THR A 50 -5.00 -18.77 2.45
C THR A 50 -5.55 -17.82 3.51
N PHE A 51 -5.59 -18.27 4.75
CA PHE A 51 -6.01 -17.48 5.91
C PHE A 51 -5.07 -16.30 6.16
N TYR A 52 -3.76 -16.51 6.04
CA TYR A 52 -2.76 -15.46 6.13
C TYR A 52 -2.98 -14.41 5.04
N TYR A 53 -3.17 -14.82 3.79
CA TYR A 53 -3.42 -13.91 2.67
C TYR A 53 -4.70 -13.08 2.87
N ALA A 54 -5.79 -13.68 3.33
CA ALA A 54 -7.08 -13.00 3.45
C ALA A 54 -7.25 -12.18 4.75
N HIS A 55 -6.58 -12.56 5.84
CA HIS A 55 -6.72 -11.93 7.16
C HIS A 55 -5.39 -11.34 7.65
N VAL A 56 -4.71 -12.04 8.56
CA VAL A 56 -3.63 -11.47 9.39
C VAL A 56 -2.49 -10.91 8.53
N GLY A 57 -2.09 -11.63 7.49
CA GLY A 57 -1.02 -11.23 6.58
C GLY A 57 -1.37 -10.00 5.76
N TYR A 58 -2.62 -9.85 5.31
CA TYR A 58 -3.07 -8.64 4.63
C TYR A 58 -2.86 -7.40 5.51
N TYR A 59 -3.41 -7.40 6.73
CA TYR A 59 -3.35 -6.25 7.63
C TYR A 59 -1.91 -5.91 8.07
N ILE A 60 -1.07 -6.92 8.33
CA ILE A 60 0.35 -6.72 8.64
C ILE A 60 1.09 -6.12 7.44
N THR A 61 0.79 -6.59 6.22
CA THR A 61 1.41 -6.04 5.00
C THR A 61 1.01 -4.58 4.78
N GLN A 62 -0.26 -4.23 5.02
CA GLN A 62 -0.71 -2.82 4.99
C GLN A 62 0.01 -1.96 6.04
N ALA A 63 0.29 -2.50 7.23
CA ALA A 63 1.11 -1.82 8.24
C ALA A 63 2.54 -1.54 7.75
N PHE A 64 3.21 -2.53 7.14
CA PHE A 64 4.54 -2.33 6.57
C PHE A 64 4.55 -1.30 5.44
N ILE A 65 3.53 -1.30 4.56
CA ILE A 65 3.41 -0.30 3.50
C ILE A 65 3.19 1.10 4.09
N SER A 66 2.33 1.22 5.11
CA SER A 66 2.04 2.48 5.81
C SER A 66 3.29 3.12 6.41
N TRP A 67 4.22 2.31 6.95
CA TRP A 67 5.50 2.79 7.48
C TRP A 67 6.58 2.95 6.41
N GLY A 68 6.63 2.06 5.42
CA GLY A 68 7.68 2.04 4.40
C GLY A 68 7.62 3.25 3.46
N ILE A 69 6.43 3.63 2.99
CA ILE A 69 6.24 4.75 2.07
C ILE A 69 6.81 6.08 2.62
N PRO A 70 6.44 6.56 3.82
CA PRO A 70 6.96 7.83 4.33
C PRO A 70 8.46 7.79 4.59
N ILE A 71 9.03 6.64 4.99
CA ILE A 71 10.48 6.49 5.13
C ILE A 71 11.15 6.66 3.77
N VAL A 72 10.66 5.97 2.74
CA VAL A 72 11.22 6.08 1.38
C VAL A 72 11.11 7.52 0.87
N VAL A 73 9.96 8.16 1.00
CA VAL A 73 9.76 9.56 0.57
C VAL A 73 10.67 10.52 1.33
N PHE A 74 10.84 10.31 2.64
CA PHE A 74 11.75 11.12 3.45
C PHE A 74 13.20 10.98 2.96
N THR A 75 13.65 9.76 2.64
CA THR A 75 15.02 9.60 2.14
C THR A 75 15.20 10.14 0.72
N TRP A 76 14.17 10.06 -0.15
CA TRP A 76 14.17 10.78 -1.44
C TRP A 76 14.37 12.28 -1.26
N LEU A 77 13.65 12.89 -0.31
CA LEU A 77 13.77 14.31 0.00
C LEU A 77 15.16 14.66 0.52
N LEU A 78 15.75 13.82 1.37
CA LEU A 78 17.12 14.02 1.86
C LEU A 78 18.17 13.97 0.73
N ILE A 79 18.00 13.08 -0.26
CA ILE A 79 18.90 13.01 -1.41
C ILE A 79 18.77 14.26 -2.29
N LEU A 80 17.54 14.70 -2.56
CA LEU A 80 17.29 15.91 -3.33
C LEU A 80 17.86 17.15 -2.64
N LEU A 81 17.67 17.28 -1.32
CA LEU A 81 18.25 18.36 -0.54
C LEU A 81 19.78 18.27 -0.45
N SER A 82 20.31 17.05 -0.52
CA SER A 82 21.74 16.84 -0.56
C SER A 82 22.35 17.32 -1.87
N ASP A 83 21.62 17.36 -3.00
CA ASP A 83 22.18 17.73 -4.30
C ASP A 83 22.62 19.21 -4.37
N CYS A 84 23.89 19.46 -4.73
CA CYS A 84 24.49 20.80 -4.88
C CYS A 84 24.39 21.06 -6.37
N GLU A 85 23.46 21.91 -6.78
CA GLU A 85 23.39 22.37 -8.17
C GLU A 85 24.73 23.02 -8.57
N ASP A 86 25.12 22.89 -9.84
CA ASP A 86 26.44 23.39 -10.31
C ASP A 86 26.63 24.90 -10.08
N THR A 87 25.54 25.66 -9.99
CA THR A 87 25.50 27.09 -9.68
C THR A 87 25.82 27.40 -8.21
N PHE A 88 25.56 26.48 -7.28
CA PHE A 88 25.81 26.66 -5.84
C PHE A 88 27.21 26.19 -5.41
N ARG A 89 27.92 25.43 -6.26
CA ARG A 89 29.30 24.97 -6.00
C ARG A 89 30.29 26.11 -5.84
N SER A 90 30.05 27.28 -6.44
CA SER A 90 30.91 28.45 -6.25
C SER A 90 30.73 29.16 -4.91
N PHE A 91 29.63 28.91 -4.20
CA PHE A 91 29.29 29.59 -2.95
C PHE A 91 29.39 28.70 -1.70
N MET A 92 29.32 27.38 -1.84
CA MET A 92 29.47 26.43 -0.73
C MET A 92 30.56 25.39 -1.01
N ASN A 93 31.49 25.22 -0.05
CA ASN A 93 32.44 24.11 -0.02
C ASN A 93 31.68 22.78 0.18
N CYS A 94 31.25 22.17 -0.92
CA CYS A 94 30.49 20.91 -0.93
C CYS A 94 31.49 19.72 -0.79
N PRO A 95 31.47 18.94 0.31
CA PRO A 95 32.39 17.80 0.51
C PRO A 95 32.07 16.64 -0.46
N ALA A 96 33.06 15.79 -0.77
CA ALA A 96 32.93 14.66 -1.71
C ALA A 96 31.81 13.68 -1.29
N ARG A 97 30.97 13.28 -2.25
CA ARG A 97 29.61 12.74 -2.01
C ARG A 97 29.41 11.30 -2.47
N ASP A 98 30.43 10.46 -2.36
CA ASP A 98 30.36 9.11 -2.91
C ASP A 98 29.21 8.30 -2.31
N ALA A 99 28.92 8.48 -1.01
CA ALA A 99 27.82 7.79 -0.34
C ALA A 99 26.42 8.27 -0.80
N ALA A 100 26.18 9.58 -0.87
CA ALA A 100 24.88 10.14 -1.27
C ALA A 100 24.56 9.86 -2.74
N VAL A 101 25.56 9.95 -3.62
CA VAL A 101 25.41 9.65 -5.06
C VAL A 101 25.17 8.14 -5.27
N SER A 102 25.85 7.28 -4.51
CA SER A 102 25.64 5.82 -4.58
C SER A 102 24.23 5.45 -4.10
N TRP A 103 23.77 6.05 -3.00
CA TRP A 103 22.44 5.81 -2.47
C TRP A 103 21.34 6.35 -3.41
N GLY A 104 21.55 7.53 -4.00
CA GLY A 104 20.66 8.09 -5.02
C GLY A 104 20.54 7.23 -6.28
N ARG A 105 21.66 6.66 -6.76
CA ARG A 105 21.66 5.72 -7.89
C ARG A 105 20.93 4.42 -7.57
N MET A 106 21.16 3.83 -6.39
CA MET A 106 20.41 2.64 -5.97
C MET A 106 18.92 2.92 -5.82
N LEU A 107 18.55 4.05 -5.22
CA LEU A 107 17.15 4.42 -5.05
C LEU A 107 16.44 4.64 -6.40
N SER A 108 17.07 5.38 -7.32
CA SER A 108 16.49 5.66 -8.63
C SER A 108 16.38 4.42 -9.52
N ILE A 109 17.34 3.51 -9.47
CA ILE A 109 17.34 2.34 -10.36
C ILE A 109 16.51 1.21 -9.76
N VAL A 110 16.66 0.92 -8.47
CA VAL A 110 16.03 -0.25 -7.84
C VAL A 110 14.65 0.09 -7.29
N TYR A 111 14.51 1.18 -6.53
CA TYR A 111 13.24 1.48 -5.86
C TYR A 111 12.17 2.01 -6.81
N SER A 112 12.52 2.77 -7.85
CA SER A 112 11.55 3.24 -8.84
C SER A 112 10.88 2.07 -9.60
N TRP A 113 11.67 1.06 -9.97
CA TRP A 113 11.15 -0.16 -10.59
C TRP A 113 10.34 -1.01 -9.60
N LEU A 114 10.78 -1.12 -8.35
CA LEU A 114 10.03 -1.84 -7.31
C LEU A 114 8.67 -1.19 -7.03
N LEU A 115 8.59 0.14 -6.96
CA LEU A 115 7.33 0.85 -6.76
C LEU A 115 6.38 0.64 -7.94
N PHE A 116 6.91 0.69 -9.17
CA PHE A 116 6.12 0.40 -10.36
C PHE A 116 5.61 -1.05 -10.38
N ALA A 117 6.49 -2.02 -10.09
CA ALA A 117 6.14 -3.43 -10.01
C ALA A 117 5.11 -3.70 -8.90
N PHE A 118 5.22 -3.04 -7.75
CA PHE A 118 4.26 -3.14 -6.65
C PHE A 118 2.88 -2.60 -7.05
N LEU A 119 2.84 -1.45 -7.72
CA LEU A 119 1.58 -0.84 -8.18
C LEU A 119 0.90 -1.68 -9.26
N PHE A 120 1.70 -2.31 -10.14
CA PHE A 120 1.19 -3.27 -11.12
C PHE A 120 0.69 -4.55 -10.45
N ALA A 121 1.47 -5.14 -9.54
CA ALA A 121 1.14 -6.37 -8.83
C ALA A 121 -0.14 -6.24 -7.98
N THR A 122 -0.38 -5.08 -7.36
CA THR A 122 -1.62 -4.84 -6.60
C THR A 122 -2.85 -4.64 -7.48
N SER A 123 -2.68 -4.15 -8.70
CA SER A 123 -3.77 -3.97 -9.68
C SER A 123 -4.14 -5.24 -10.46
N LEU A 124 -3.20 -6.19 -10.54
CA LEU A 124 -3.30 -7.41 -11.33
C LEU A 124 -4.50 -8.31 -10.94
N PRO A 125 -4.75 -8.59 -9.65
CA PRO A 125 -5.88 -9.43 -9.24
C PRO A 125 -7.22 -8.88 -9.72
N LEU A 126 -7.43 -7.56 -9.56
CA LEU A 126 -8.66 -6.88 -9.99
C LEU A 126 -8.83 -6.92 -11.52
N PHE A 127 -7.72 -6.78 -12.25
CA PHE A 127 -7.71 -6.91 -13.70
C PHE A 127 -8.07 -8.33 -14.16
N ILE A 128 -7.47 -9.35 -13.54
CA ILE A 128 -7.73 -10.76 -13.85
C ILE A 128 -9.21 -11.10 -13.58
N GLU A 129 -9.74 -10.68 -12.43
CA GLU A 129 -11.16 -10.86 -12.09
C GLU A 129 -12.07 -10.24 -13.16
N HIS A 130 -11.84 -8.98 -13.52
CA HIS A 130 -12.62 -8.31 -14.57
C HIS A 130 -12.47 -8.97 -15.95
N TRP A 131 -11.28 -9.49 -16.26
CA TRP A 131 -11.05 -10.21 -17.51
C TRP A 131 -11.85 -11.51 -17.54
N MET A 132 -11.85 -12.28 -16.46
CA MET A 132 -12.60 -13.53 -16.34
C MET A 132 -14.11 -13.31 -16.38
N GLU A 133 -14.63 -12.28 -15.72
CA GLU A 133 -16.08 -12.05 -15.63
C GLU A 133 -16.70 -11.37 -16.86
N ARG A 134 -16.01 -10.38 -17.44
CA ARG A 134 -16.62 -9.43 -18.41
C ARG A 134 -15.87 -9.33 -19.74
N GLY A 135 -14.84 -10.16 -19.92
CA GLY A 135 -14.00 -10.21 -21.11
C GLY A 135 -12.92 -9.13 -21.14
N LEU A 136 -11.89 -9.39 -21.96
CA LEU A 136 -10.64 -8.61 -21.98
C LEU A 136 -10.83 -7.14 -22.38
N LYS A 137 -11.72 -6.86 -23.34
CA LYS A 137 -11.98 -5.48 -23.82
C LYS A 137 -12.54 -4.59 -22.70
N THR A 138 -13.51 -5.11 -21.96
CA THR A 138 -14.16 -4.41 -20.85
C THR A 138 -13.19 -4.22 -19.68
N ALA A 139 -12.37 -5.23 -19.40
CA ALA A 139 -11.35 -5.18 -18.35
C ALA A 139 -10.30 -4.08 -18.63
N LEU A 140 -9.72 -4.07 -19.83
CA LEU A 140 -8.73 -3.05 -20.22
C LEU A 140 -9.30 -1.63 -20.15
N ALA A 141 -10.51 -1.41 -20.69
CA ALA A 141 -11.14 -0.09 -20.67
C ALA A 141 -11.36 0.41 -19.22
N ARG A 142 -11.79 -0.47 -18.31
CA ARG A 142 -11.99 -0.12 -16.90
C ARG A 142 -10.69 0.13 -16.16
N THR A 143 -9.67 -0.70 -16.36
CA THR A 143 -8.37 -0.52 -15.70
C THR A 143 -7.72 0.78 -16.14
N LEU A 144 -7.77 1.13 -17.43
CA LEU A 144 -7.29 2.42 -17.93
C LEU A 144 -8.06 3.58 -17.30
N LEU A 145 -9.39 3.50 -17.27
CA LEU A 145 -10.22 4.52 -16.63
C LEU A 145 -9.85 4.70 -15.15
N GLN A 146 -9.57 3.60 -14.44
CA GLN A 146 -9.18 3.63 -13.03
C GLN A 146 -7.84 4.35 -12.80
N TYR A 147 -6.89 4.23 -13.72
CA TYR A 147 -5.66 5.03 -13.71
C TYR A 147 -5.92 6.51 -14.01
N PHE A 148 -6.76 6.81 -15.01
CA PHE A 148 -7.11 8.20 -15.35
C PHE A 148 -7.87 8.92 -14.23
N THR A 149 -8.72 8.22 -13.49
CA THR A 149 -9.44 8.79 -12.33
C THR A 149 -8.58 8.90 -11.08
N LEU A 150 -7.28 8.58 -11.16
CA LEU A 150 -6.34 8.59 -10.03
C LEU A 150 -6.79 7.71 -8.85
N SER A 151 -7.60 6.68 -9.11
CA SER A 151 -8.00 5.69 -8.10
C SER A 151 -6.81 5.05 -7.34
N PRO A 152 -5.61 4.84 -7.93
CA PRO A 152 -4.45 4.37 -7.18
C PRO A 152 -4.08 5.23 -5.97
N LEU A 153 -4.31 6.54 -6.02
CA LEU A 153 -4.02 7.42 -4.87
C LEU A 153 -4.92 7.11 -3.68
N LEU A 154 -6.21 6.81 -3.92
CA LEU A 154 -7.14 6.40 -2.87
C LEU A 154 -6.66 5.12 -2.17
N PHE A 155 -6.13 4.14 -2.93
CA PHE A 155 -5.62 2.90 -2.34
C PHE A 155 -4.41 3.12 -1.44
N ILE A 156 -3.54 4.09 -1.75
CA ILE A 156 -2.41 4.46 -0.89
C ILE A 156 -2.91 5.06 0.42
N PHE A 157 -3.88 5.98 0.38
CA PHE A 157 -4.46 6.55 1.60
C PHE A 157 -5.20 5.50 2.44
N GLN A 158 -5.92 4.61 1.78
CA GLN A 158 -6.58 3.48 2.43
C GLN A 158 -5.56 2.56 3.13
N SER A 159 -4.50 2.15 2.42
CA SER A 159 -3.40 1.33 2.97
C SER A 159 -2.79 1.97 4.21
N LYS A 160 -2.52 3.29 4.14
CA LYS A 160 -1.97 4.06 5.27
C LYS A 160 -2.87 4.01 6.50
N ILE A 161 -4.17 4.24 6.32
CA ILE A 161 -5.16 4.22 7.41
C ILE A 161 -5.26 2.82 8.00
N ILE A 162 -5.38 1.80 7.16
CA ILE A 162 -5.45 0.41 7.61
C ILE A 162 -4.23 0.07 8.49
N GLY A 163 -3.03 0.34 7.98
CA GLY A 163 -1.80 0.09 8.71
C GLY A 163 -1.70 0.85 10.03
N TYR A 164 -2.11 2.12 10.06
CA TYR A 164 -2.07 2.92 11.28
C TYR A 164 -2.98 2.38 12.38
N TYR A 165 -4.24 2.07 12.06
CA TYR A 165 -5.21 1.59 13.05
C TYR A 165 -4.91 0.18 13.52
N VAL A 166 -4.44 -0.72 12.65
CA VAL A 166 -4.02 -2.08 13.07
C VAL A 166 -2.87 -2.00 14.07
N MET A 167 -1.85 -1.18 13.79
CA MET A 167 -0.69 -1.07 14.68
C MET A 167 -1.01 -0.39 16.01
N ASN A 168 -2.03 0.47 16.05
CA ASN A 168 -2.48 1.10 17.28
C ASN A 168 -3.06 0.09 18.28
N GLU A 169 -3.72 -0.96 17.80
CA GLU A 169 -4.28 -2.03 18.66
C GLU A 169 -3.23 -3.07 19.08
N LEU A 170 -2.14 -3.21 18.31
CA LEU A 170 -1.06 -4.17 18.58
C LEU A 170 -0.04 -3.68 19.62
N ARG A 171 -0.22 -2.46 20.15
CA ARG A 171 0.67 -1.82 21.13
C ARG A 171 0.26 -2.12 22.56
#